data_AF-A0A6I1MR82-F1
#
_entry.id   AF-A0A6I1MR82-F1
#
_cell.length_a   1.000
_cell.length_b   1.000
_cell.length_c   1.000
_cell.angle_alpha   90.00
_cell.angle_beta   90.00
_cell.angle_gamma   90.00
#
_symmetry.space_group_name_H-M   'P 1'
#
loop_
_entity.id
_entity.type
_entity.pdbx_description
1 polymer ?
#
loop_
_entity_poly.entity_id
_entity_poly.type
_entity_poly.pdbx_seq_one_letter_code
_entity_poly.pdbx_strand_id
1 'polypeptide(L)'
;EKAEKISDKMKPVSLGIVGVGTVAGKMAIDFEDSMAKVSTIADTTQVPLKDLKVGIMDLSNQTGISSTEIANNVYDAISAGQKTGDAVNFVSNSTKLAKAGFAEAGQSLDLLTTIMNSYGLEASEVNNVSDMLINTQNVGKVTVGELSEVMGKVVPTAKAYGVNLAQLSSGYAELTSKGIKAAESTTYMNSMFNELGKNGTVAQKALKEATGKTLPELMKSGKSLGDVLNSMNDYAKKNNKSLADMFGSAEAG
;
A
#
# COMPACT_ATOMS: atom_id res chain seq x y z
N GLU A 1 -25.95 52.11 -44.07
CA GLU A 1 -27.15 51.41 -43.55
C GLU A 1 -27.16 49.87 -43.76
N LYS A 2 -26.01 49.18 -43.87
CA LYS A 2 -25.96 47.70 -43.90
C LYS A 2 -25.00 47.05 -42.89
N ALA A 3 -24.39 47.82 -41.99
CA ALA A 3 -23.47 47.30 -40.97
C ALA A 3 -24.10 47.10 -39.58
N GLU A 4 -25.31 47.62 -39.32
CA GLU A 4 -25.90 47.61 -37.97
C GLU A 4 -26.76 46.38 -37.63
N LYS A 5 -27.08 45.50 -38.60
CA LYS A 5 -28.01 44.37 -38.35
C LYS A 5 -27.36 43.03 -38.00
N ILE A 6 -26.02 42.96 -37.86
CA ILE A 6 -25.33 41.71 -37.52
C ILE A 6 -24.95 41.64 -36.03
N SER A 7 -24.91 42.77 -35.31
CA SER A 7 -24.43 42.80 -33.92
C SER A 7 -25.45 42.33 -32.87
N ASP A 8 -26.72 42.14 -33.23
CA ASP A 8 -27.81 41.94 -32.25
C ASP A 8 -28.27 40.48 -32.08
N LYS A 9 -27.62 39.53 -32.75
CA LYS A 9 -27.94 38.09 -32.62
C LYS A 9 -26.92 37.23 -31.86
N MET A 10 -25.83 37.82 -31.33
CA MET A 10 -24.74 37.05 -30.68
C MET A 10 -24.56 37.32 -29.17
N LYS A 11 -25.51 37.97 -28.49
CA LYS A 11 -25.28 38.49 -27.13
C LYS A 11 -25.62 37.61 -25.90
N PRO A 12 -26.18 36.38 -25.99
CA PRO A 12 -26.21 35.50 -24.82
C PRO A 12 -25.26 34.28 -24.89
N VAL A 13 -24.49 34.08 -25.96
CA VAL A 13 -23.64 32.86 -26.10
C VAL A 13 -22.17 33.08 -25.67
N SER A 14 -21.72 34.33 -25.52
CA SER A 14 -20.30 34.66 -25.32
C SER A 14 -19.78 34.56 -23.87
N LEU A 15 -20.65 34.58 -22.86
CA LEU A 15 -20.22 34.50 -21.44
C LEU A 15 -19.95 33.07 -20.95
N GLY A 16 -20.58 32.06 -21.55
CA GLY A 16 -20.30 30.65 -21.23
C GLY A 16 -18.99 30.13 -21.84
N ILE A 17 -18.60 30.65 -23.01
CA ILE A 17 -17.44 30.17 -23.77
C ILE A 17 -16.11 30.64 -23.16
N VAL A 18 -16.06 31.85 -22.59
CA VAL A 18 -14.83 32.36 -21.96
C VAL A 18 -14.50 31.60 -20.66
N GLY A 19 -15.50 31.26 -19.84
CA GLY A 19 -15.31 30.47 -18.61
C GLY A 19 -14.95 29.01 -18.85
N VAL A 20 -15.51 28.37 -19.89
CA VAL A 20 -15.15 27.00 -20.28
C VAL A 20 -13.74 26.94 -20.89
N GLY A 21 -13.36 27.94 -21.68
CA GLY A 21 -12.02 28.03 -22.27
C GLY A 21 -10.90 28.20 -21.23
N THR A 22 -11.13 28.98 -20.17
CA THR A 22 -10.14 29.17 -19.09
C THR A 22 -9.97 27.93 -18.21
N VAL A 23 -11.06 27.21 -17.90
CA VAL A 23 -11.00 25.97 -17.11
C VAL A 23 -10.34 24.83 -17.89
N ALA A 24 -10.70 24.65 -19.16
CA ALA A 24 -10.05 23.65 -20.03
C ALA A 24 -8.56 23.95 -20.23
N GLY A 25 -8.21 25.23 -20.42
CA GLY A 25 -6.81 25.67 -20.51
C GLY A 25 -6.03 25.38 -19.23
N LYS A 26 -6.60 25.65 -18.05
CA LYS A 26 -5.96 25.34 -16.77
C LYS A 26 -5.74 23.84 -16.58
N MET A 27 -6.73 23.00 -16.86
CA MET A 27 -6.58 21.54 -16.75
C MET A 27 -5.49 21.00 -17.68
N ALA A 28 -5.38 21.54 -18.89
CA ALA A 28 -4.31 21.17 -19.82
C ALA A 28 -2.93 21.59 -19.29
N ILE A 29 -2.79 22.79 -18.74
CA ILE A 29 -1.55 23.26 -18.11
C ILE A 29 -1.18 22.38 -16.91
N ASP A 30 -2.12 22.17 -15.98
CA ASP A 30 -1.89 21.37 -14.78
C ASP A 30 -1.49 19.92 -15.17
N PHE A 31 -2.05 19.37 -16.25
CA PHE A 31 -1.66 18.06 -16.77
C PHE A 31 -0.26 18.05 -17.41
N GLU A 32 0.07 19.04 -18.23
CA GLU A 32 1.43 19.17 -18.79
C GLU A 32 2.47 19.35 -17.69
N ASP A 33 2.17 20.09 -16.63
CA ASP A 33 3.04 20.23 -15.45
C ASP A 33 3.27 18.88 -14.75
N SER A 34 2.22 18.08 -14.56
CA SER A 34 2.36 16.72 -14.02
C SER A 34 3.14 15.79 -14.96
N MET A 35 2.93 15.90 -16.28
CA MET A 35 3.73 15.14 -17.25
C MET A 35 5.19 15.58 -17.27
N ALA A 36 5.47 16.87 -17.04
CA ALA A 36 6.83 17.37 -16.88
C ALA A 36 7.49 16.70 -15.67
N LYS A 37 6.79 16.55 -14.53
CA LYS A 37 7.31 15.77 -13.38
C LYS A 37 7.63 14.33 -13.75
N VAL A 38 6.69 13.62 -14.39
CA VAL A 38 6.91 12.24 -14.87
C VAL A 38 8.16 12.16 -15.76
N SER A 39 8.36 13.14 -16.66
CA SER A 39 9.51 13.15 -17.56
C SER A 39 10.87 13.29 -16.87
N THR A 40 10.91 13.81 -15.63
CA THR A 40 12.17 13.95 -14.89
C THR A 40 12.74 12.62 -14.40
N ILE A 41 11.89 11.58 -14.28
CA ILE A 41 12.26 10.29 -13.70
C ILE A 41 11.94 9.10 -14.63
N ALA A 42 11.07 9.29 -15.62
CA ALA A 42 10.70 8.24 -16.56
C ALA A 42 11.87 7.83 -17.47
N ASP A 43 12.09 6.53 -17.56
CA ASP A 43 13.00 5.93 -18.54
C ASP A 43 12.32 5.84 -19.90
N THR A 44 12.57 6.84 -20.73
CA THR A 44 12.00 6.96 -22.07
C THR A 44 12.48 5.90 -23.07
N THR A 45 13.52 5.13 -22.72
CA THR A 45 13.98 3.99 -23.53
C THR A 45 13.08 2.76 -23.36
N GLN A 46 12.42 2.63 -22.21
CA GLN A 46 11.42 1.58 -21.97
C GLN A 46 10.07 1.93 -22.57
N VAL A 47 9.58 3.14 -22.29
CA VAL A 47 8.31 3.64 -22.83
C VAL A 47 8.46 5.12 -23.21
N PRO A 48 8.19 5.48 -24.48
CA PRO A 48 8.18 6.88 -24.89
C PRO A 48 7.20 7.72 -24.06
N LEU A 49 7.56 8.97 -23.74
CA LEU A 49 6.68 9.87 -22.97
C LEU A 49 5.29 10.05 -23.60
N LYS A 50 5.22 10.02 -24.93
CA LYS A 50 3.96 10.08 -25.67
C LYS A 50 3.05 8.91 -25.30
N ASP A 51 3.61 7.71 -25.19
CA ASP A 51 2.85 6.49 -24.89
C ASP A 51 2.45 6.46 -23.41
N LEU A 52 3.31 6.96 -22.50
CA LEU A 52 2.92 7.20 -21.10
C LEU A 52 1.75 8.18 -21.01
N LYS A 53 1.79 9.28 -21.75
CA LYS A 53 0.70 10.28 -21.79
C LYS A 53 -0.62 9.65 -22.25
N VAL A 54 -0.58 8.81 -23.30
CA VAL A 54 -1.76 8.06 -23.77
C VAL A 54 -2.27 7.11 -22.69
N GLY A 55 -1.39 6.29 -22.09
CA GLY A 55 -1.78 5.36 -21.03
C GLY A 55 -2.40 6.04 -19.81
N ILE A 56 -1.86 7.19 -19.41
CA ILE A 56 -2.40 8.01 -18.32
C ILE A 56 -3.80 8.53 -18.67
N MET A 57 -3.99 9.06 -19.88
CA MET A 57 -5.29 9.55 -20.34
C MET A 57 -6.32 8.42 -20.44
N ASP A 58 -5.92 7.25 -20.94
CA ASP A 58 -6.79 6.09 -21.03
C ASP A 58 -7.20 5.57 -19.65
N LEU A 59 -6.27 5.55 -18.69
CA LEU A 59 -6.59 5.15 -17.33
C LEU A 59 -7.50 6.17 -16.64
N SER A 60 -7.28 7.47 -16.88
CA SER A 60 -8.16 8.54 -16.42
C SER A 60 -9.60 8.33 -16.95
N ASN A 61 -9.75 8.06 -18.24
CA ASN A 61 -11.06 7.80 -18.86
C ASN A 61 -11.75 6.56 -18.28
N GLN A 62 -10.99 5.49 -18.00
CA GLN A 62 -11.55 4.23 -17.48
C GLN A 62 -11.94 4.32 -16.01
N THR A 63 -11.22 5.10 -15.21
CA THR A 63 -11.39 5.16 -13.76
C THR A 63 -12.23 6.35 -13.30
N GLY A 64 -12.31 7.41 -14.10
CA GLY A 64 -12.91 8.68 -13.72
C GLY A 64 -12.01 9.56 -12.85
N ILE A 65 -10.78 9.12 -12.54
CA ILE A 65 -9.77 9.92 -11.84
C ILE A 65 -9.15 10.90 -12.82
N SER A 66 -8.87 12.15 -12.38
CA SER A 66 -8.27 13.16 -13.25
C SER A 66 -6.91 12.72 -13.83
N SER A 67 -6.62 13.09 -15.08
CA SER A 67 -5.35 12.73 -15.72
C SER A 67 -4.14 13.31 -14.99
N THR A 68 -4.28 14.50 -14.37
CA THR A 68 -3.27 15.13 -13.52
C THR A 68 -2.96 14.27 -12.29
N GLU A 69 -3.99 13.73 -11.62
CA GLU A 69 -3.80 12.86 -10.45
C GLU A 69 -3.19 11.51 -10.86
N ILE A 70 -3.66 10.90 -11.95
CA ILE A 70 -3.03 9.68 -12.48
C ILE A 70 -1.56 9.93 -12.86
N ALA A 71 -1.24 11.05 -13.49
CA ALA A 71 0.14 11.41 -13.81
C ALA A 71 1.01 11.58 -12.55
N ASN A 72 0.49 12.21 -11.49
CA ASN A 72 1.18 12.29 -10.20
C ASN A 72 1.39 10.90 -9.59
N ASN A 73 0.38 10.03 -9.62
CA ASN A 73 0.51 8.65 -9.12
C ASN A 73 1.51 7.83 -9.96
N VAL A 74 1.61 8.07 -11.27
CA VAL A 74 2.63 7.43 -12.13
C VAL A 74 4.02 7.91 -11.76
N TYR A 75 4.19 9.21 -11.52
CA TYR A 75 5.45 9.75 -11.00
C TYR A 75 5.80 9.11 -9.65
N ASP A 76 4.86 9.03 -8.71
CA ASP A 76 5.07 8.45 -7.39
C ASP A 76 5.42 6.95 -7.47
N ALA A 77 4.77 6.20 -8.37
CA ALA A 77 5.10 4.79 -8.60
C ALA A 77 6.55 4.63 -9.10
N ILE A 78 6.98 5.43 -10.09
CA ILE A 78 8.35 5.38 -10.61
C ILE A 78 9.36 5.83 -9.54
N SER A 79 9.04 6.90 -8.80
CA SER A 79 9.84 7.41 -7.69
C SER A 79 10.02 6.38 -6.58
N ALA A 80 8.98 5.57 -6.33
CA ALA A 80 9.03 4.44 -5.42
C ALA A 80 9.73 3.20 -6.00
N GLY A 81 10.35 3.30 -7.19
CA GLY A 81 11.18 2.24 -7.77
C GLY A 81 10.48 1.31 -8.77
N GLN A 82 9.21 1.57 -9.12
CA GLN A 82 8.58 0.84 -10.22
C GLN A 82 9.22 1.20 -11.56
N LYS A 83 9.34 0.21 -12.45
CA LYS A 83 9.83 0.44 -13.82
C LYS A 83 8.84 1.32 -14.57
N THR A 84 9.36 2.23 -15.40
CA THR A 84 8.51 3.11 -16.23
C THR A 84 7.54 2.33 -17.12
N GLY A 85 7.96 1.16 -17.63
CA GLY A 85 7.08 0.27 -18.40
C GLY A 85 5.88 -0.28 -17.65
N ASP A 86 6.00 -0.45 -16.33
CA ASP A 86 4.97 -1.06 -15.49
C ASP A 86 4.12 -0.01 -14.75
N ALA A 87 4.59 1.24 -14.68
CA ALA A 87 4.05 2.27 -13.80
C ALA A 87 2.56 2.57 -14.02
N VAL A 88 2.11 2.69 -15.27
CA VAL A 88 0.69 2.95 -15.57
C VAL A 88 -0.19 1.78 -15.13
N ASN A 89 0.24 0.54 -15.38
CA ASN A 89 -0.48 -0.65 -14.96
C ASN A 89 -0.48 -0.78 -13.43
N PHE A 90 0.63 -0.45 -12.77
CA PHE A 90 0.73 -0.41 -11.32
C PHE A 90 -0.29 0.57 -10.72
N VAL A 91 -0.37 1.79 -11.24
CA VAL A 91 -1.35 2.80 -10.81
C VAL A 91 -2.77 2.30 -11.05
N SER A 92 -3.03 1.62 -12.18
CA SER A 92 -4.34 1.01 -12.43
C SER A 92 -4.76 0.02 -11.34
N ASN A 93 -3.84 -0.86 -10.90
CA ASN A 93 -4.11 -1.82 -9.84
C ASN A 93 -4.27 -1.14 -8.48
N SER A 94 -3.47 -0.12 -8.19
CA SER A 94 -3.67 0.72 -7.00
C SER A 94 -5.05 1.37 -6.97
N THR A 95 -5.52 1.94 -8.08
CA THR A 95 -6.86 2.54 -8.18
C THR A 95 -7.97 1.49 -7.98
N LYS A 96 -7.80 0.28 -8.50
CA LYS A 96 -8.77 -0.82 -8.27
C LYS A 96 -8.80 -1.23 -6.80
N LEU A 97 -7.62 -1.37 -6.18
CA LEU A 97 -7.48 -1.66 -4.76
C LEU A 97 -8.15 -0.58 -3.91
N ALA A 98 -7.91 0.69 -4.22
CA ALA A 98 -8.51 1.85 -3.55
C ALA A 98 -10.04 1.75 -3.54
N LYS A 99 -10.63 1.51 -4.72
CA LYS A 99 -12.08 1.38 -4.87
C LYS A 99 -12.64 0.17 -4.11
N ALA A 100 -11.98 -0.98 -4.16
CA ALA A 100 -12.43 -2.20 -3.48
C ALA A 100 -12.21 -2.16 -1.96
N GLY A 101 -11.20 -1.41 -1.54
CA GLY A 101 -10.70 -1.32 -0.18
C GLY A 101 -11.16 -0.08 0.60
N PHE A 102 -12.06 0.71 0.02
CA PHE A 102 -12.56 1.98 0.56
C PHE A 102 -11.44 2.96 0.96
N ALA A 103 -10.43 3.08 0.10
CA ALA A 103 -9.27 3.93 0.29
C ALA A 103 -9.13 4.94 -0.84
N GLU A 104 -8.26 5.93 -0.66
CA GLU A 104 -7.83 6.81 -1.73
C GLU A 104 -6.78 6.15 -2.63
N ALA A 105 -6.69 6.57 -3.90
CA ALA A 105 -5.75 6.00 -4.87
C ALA A 105 -4.28 6.19 -4.43
N GLY A 106 -3.93 7.36 -3.89
CA GLY A 106 -2.58 7.63 -3.37
C GLY A 106 -2.23 6.78 -2.14
N GLN A 107 -3.17 6.57 -1.23
CA GLN A 107 -2.97 5.70 -0.06
C GLN A 107 -2.74 4.24 -0.46
N SER A 108 -3.53 3.74 -1.41
CA SER A 108 -3.36 2.39 -1.94
C SER A 108 -2.05 2.24 -2.69
N LEU A 109 -1.60 3.29 -3.38
CA LEU A 109 -0.34 3.32 -4.10
C LEU A 109 0.83 3.19 -3.13
N ASP A 110 0.86 4.05 -2.10
CA ASP A 110 1.91 4.06 -1.07
C ASP A 110 1.98 2.74 -0.30
N LEU A 111 0.83 2.15 0.04
CA LEU A 111 0.78 0.85 0.68
C LEU A 111 1.38 -0.25 -0.21
N LEU A 112 0.96 -0.31 -1.48
CA LEU A 112 1.44 -1.31 -2.43
C LEU A 112 2.94 -1.15 -2.69
N THR A 113 3.42 0.07 -2.94
CA THR A 113 4.85 0.31 -3.16
C THR A 113 5.66 -0.04 -1.92
N THR A 114 5.20 0.34 -0.72
CA THR A 114 5.86 -0.03 0.54
C THR A 114 5.97 -1.54 0.72
N ILE A 115 4.89 -2.28 0.49
CA ILE A 115 4.89 -3.74 0.60
C ILE A 115 5.82 -4.36 -0.43
N MET A 116 5.67 -4.00 -1.70
CA MET A 116 6.43 -4.61 -2.79
C MET A 116 7.93 -4.35 -2.64
N ASN A 117 8.31 -3.14 -2.28
CA ASN A 117 9.71 -2.79 -2.03
C ASN A 117 10.27 -3.52 -0.81
N SER A 118 9.52 -3.57 0.30
CA SER A 118 9.99 -4.24 1.52
C SER A 118 10.19 -5.74 1.31
N TYR A 119 9.29 -6.38 0.58
CA TYR A 119 9.36 -7.81 0.32
C TYR A 119 10.20 -8.19 -0.91
N GLY A 120 10.60 -7.21 -1.74
CA GLY A 120 11.34 -7.44 -3.00
C GLY A 120 10.47 -8.12 -4.06
N LEU A 121 9.22 -7.70 -4.18
CA LEU A 121 8.24 -8.26 -5.12
C LEU A 121 8.28 -7.51 -6.45
N GLU A 122 8.19 -8.26 -7.54
CA GLU A 122 8.10 -7.71 -8.90
C GLU A 122 6.72 -7.10 -9.16
N ALA A 123 6.64 -6.13 -10.09
CA ALA A 123 5.39 -5.46 -10.47
C ALA A 123 4.25 -6.43 -10.84
N SER A 124 4.57 -7.60 -11.40
CA SER A 124 3.61 -8.66 -11.74
C SER A 124 2.85 -9.23 -10.53
N GLU A 125 3.41 -9.12 -9.33
CA GLU A 125 2.82 -9.60 -8.08
C GLU A 125 1.82 -8.62 -7.47
N VAL A 126 1.65 -7.41 -8.03
CA VAL A 126 0.78 -6.37 -7.46
C VAL A 126 -0.65 -6.85 -7.23
N ASN A 127 -1.18 -7.67 -8.14
CA ASN A 127 -2.52 -8.26 -8.01
C ASN A 127 -2.60 -9.22 -6.83
N ASN A 128 -1.60 -10.09 -6.64
CA ASN A 128 -1.56 -11.02 -5.52
C ASN A 128 -1.51 -10.27 -4.17
N VAL A 129 -0.77 -9.16 -4.11
CA VAL A 129 -0.71 -8.29 -2.93
C VAL A 129 -2.05 -7.61 -2.70
N SER A 130 -2.67 -7.02 -3.74
CA SER A 130 -3.99 -6.41 -3.64
C SER A 130 -5.05 -7.40 -3.15
N ASP A 131 -5.09 -8.61 -3.70
CA ASP A 131 -6.03 -9.66 -3.31
C ASP A 131 -5.82 -10.09 -1.85
N MET A 132 -4.57 -10.16 -1.39
CA MET A 132 -4.26 -10.47 0.00
C MET A 132 -4.76 -9.38 0.96
N LEU A 133 -4.61 -8.10 0.60
CA LEU A 133 -5.13 -6.97 1.39
C LEU A 133 -6.66 -6.95 1.41
N ILE A 134 -7.30 -7.19 0.27
CA ILE A 134 -8.77 -7.30 0.19
C ILE A 134 -9.27 -8.50 1.01
N ASN A 135 -8.60 -9.65 0.94
CA ASN A 135 -8.96 -10.80 1.76
C ASN A 135 -8.78 -10.50 3.26
N THR A 136 -7.70 -9.80 3.63
CA THR A 136 -7.48 -9.34 5.02
C THR A 136 -8.64 -8.47 5.51
N GLN A 137 -9.10 -7.54 4.67
CA GLN A 137 -10.29 -6.74 4.94
C GLN A 137 -11.55 -7.62 5.08
N ASN A 138 -11.74 -8.59 4.19
CA ASN A 138 -12.97 -9.40 4.15
C ASN A 138 -13.12 -10.35 5.34
N VAL A 139 -12.01 -10.91 5.85
CA VAL A 139 -12.02 -11.83 6.99
C VAL A 139 -11.74 -11.15 8.32
N GLY A 140 -11.19 -9.93 8.29
CA GLY A 140 -10.99 -9.06 9.45
C GLY A 140 -12.15 -8.09 9.66
N LYS A 141 -11.95 -7.16 10.60
CA LYS A 141 -12.82 -5.99 10.79
C LYS A 141 -12.00 -4.73 10.54
N VAL A 142 -11.49 -4.61 9.31
CA VAL A 142 -10.57 -3.55 8.88
C VAL A 142 -10.76 -3.28 7.38
N THR A 143 -10.40 -2.09 6.92
CA THR A 143 -10.39 -1.69 5.51
C THR A 143 -8.98 -1.53 4.96
N VAL A 144 -8.80 -1.59 3.64
CA VAL A 144 -7.49 -1.27 3.04
C VAL A 144 -7.07 0.17 3.34
N GLY A 145 -8.03 1.10 3.43
CA GLY A 145 -7.78 2.46 3.87
C GLY A 145 -7.10 2.51 5.23
N GLU A 146 -7.68 1.85 6.24
CA GLU A 146 -7.07 1.75 7.57
C GLU A 146 -5.71 1.02 7.55
N LEU A 147 -5.58 -0.05 6.75
CA LEU A 147 -4.30 -0.75 6.60
C LEU A 147 -3.21 0.16 6.01
N SER A 148 -3.55 1.02 5.05
CA SER A 148 -2.59 1.94 4.42
C SER A 148 -1.98 2.93 5.42
N GLU A 149 -2.73 3.33 6.45
CA GLU A 149 -2.27 4.27 7.48
C GLU A 149 -1.27 3.64 8.46
N VAL A 150 -1.28 2.31 8.59
CA VAL A 150 -0.60 1.62 9.69
C VAL A 150 0.41 0.56 9.25
N MET A 151 0.17 -0.13 8.12
CA MET A 151 1.01 -1.25 7.69
C MET A 151 2.44 -0.83 7.35
N GLY A 152 2.64 0.39 6.83
CA GLY A 152 3.98 0.91 6.52
C GLY A 152 4.92 0.96 7.72
N LYS A 153 4.38 1.00 8.95
CA LYS A 153 5.17 1.03 10.20
C LYS A 153 5.65 -0.33 10.66
N VAL A 154 5.00 -1.41 10.24
CA VAL A 154 5.29 -2.78 10.71
C VAL A 154 5.85 -3.69 9.62
N VAL A 155 5.55 -3.42 8.35
CA VAL A 155 6.06 -4.18 7.21
C VAL A 155 7.60 -4.29 7.23
N PRO A 156 8.39 -3.20 7.44
CA PRO A 156 9.84 -3.30 7.50
C PRO A 156 10.33 -4.19 8.66
N THR A 157 9.71 -4.07 9.84
CA THR A 157 10.04 -4.89 11.02
C THR A 157 9.74 -6.37 10.78
N ALA A 158 8.55 -6.68 10.27
CA ALA A 158 8.14 -8.04 9.96
C ALA A 158 9.13 -8.71 8.98
N LYS A 159 9.47 -8.00 7.90
CA LYS A 159 10.46 -8.44 6.92
C LYS A 159 11.83 -8.67 7.54
N ALA A 160 12.31 -7.75 8.39
CA ALA A 160 13.62 -7.84 9.02
C ALA A 160 13.79 -9.12 9.86
N TYR A 161 12.71 -9.62 10.47
CA TYR A 161 12.71 -10.88 11.22
C TYR A 161 12.24 -12.10 10.41
N GLY A 162 12.02 -11.94 9.11
CA GLY A 162 11.67 -13.02 8.19
C GLY A 162 10.19 -13.41 8.18
N VAL A 163 9.31 -12.64 8.83
CA VAL A 163 7.86 -12.84 8.76
C VAL A 163 7.38 -12.39 7.38
N ASN A 164 6.67 -13.26 6.66
CA ASN A 164 6.16 -12.93 5.34
C ASN A 164 4.85 -12.11 5.41
N LEU A 165 4.49 -11.49 4.28
CA LEU A 165 3.30 -10.66 4.17
C LEU A 165 2.02 -11.42 4.53
N ALA A 166 1.87 -12.68 4.10
CA ALA A 166 0.68 -13.47 4.38
C ALA A 166 0.44 -13.68 5.88
N GLN A 167 1.51 -13.90 6.64
CA GLN A 167 1.44 -14.01 8.10
C GLN A 167 1.13 -12.66 8.76
N LEU A 168 1.71 -11.57 8.27
CA LEU A 168 1.40 -10.23 8.74
C LEU A 168 -0.08 -9.87 8.50
N SER A 169 -0.57 -10.12 7.29
CA SER A 169 -1.98 -9.96 6.90
C SER A 169 -2.92 -10.80 7.76
N SER A 170 -2.54 -12.06 8.01
CA SER A 170 -3.31 -12.95 8.91
C SER A 170 -3.34 -12.42 10.35
N GLY A 171 -2.26 -11.81 10.83
CA GLY A 171 -2.23 -11.12 12.12
C GLY A 171 -3.23 -9.96 12.21
N TYR A 172 -3.29 -9.10 11.18
CA TYR A 172 -4.31 -8.05 11.10
C TYR A 172 -5.73 -8.62 11.06
N ALA A 173 -5.99 -9.62 10.22
CA ALA A 173 -7.30 -10.26 10.12
C ALA A 173 -7.74 -10.84 11.48
N GLU A 174 -6.86 -11.58 12.16
CA GLU A 174 -7.15 -12.20 13.45
C GLU A 174 -7.44 -11.17 14.54
N LEU A 175 -6.58 -10.17 14.72
CA LEU A 175 -6.74 -9.16 15.76
C LEU A 175 -7.97 -8.28 15.52
N THR A 176 -8.16 -7.86 14.28
CA THR A 176 -9.29 -6.97 13.93
C THR A 176 -10.62 -7.70 13.96
N SER A 177 -10.68 -8.98 13.57
CA SER A 177 -11.91 -9.79 13.73
C SER A 177 -12.39 -9.89 15.19
N LYS A 178 -11.47 -9.80 16.15
CA LYS A 178 -11.74 -9.75 17.60
C LYS A 178 -12.09 -8.35 18.11
N GLY A 179 -12.17 -7.36 17.22
CA GLY A 179 -12.51 -5.98 17.54
C GLY A 179 -11.34 -5.09 17.94
N ILE A 180 -10.10 -5.58 17.85
CA ILE A 180 -8.90 -4.74 18.06
C ILE A 180 -8.70 -3.89 16.81
N LYS A 181 -8.67 -2.57 16.97
CA LYS A 181 -8.51 -1.64 15.85
C LYS A 181 -7.16 -1.83 15.14
N ALA A 182 -7.07 -1.35 13.90
CA ALA A 182 -5.89 -1.53 13.05
C ALA A 182 -4.61 -0.97 13.69
N ALA A 183 -4.65 0.25 14.23
CA ALA A 183 -3.48 0.90 14.83
C ALA A 183 -2.97 0.17 16.09
N GLU A 184 -3.87 -0.30 16.93
CA GLU A 184 -3.58 -1.13 18.10
C GLU A 184 -3.01 -2.48 17.67
N SER A 185 -3.58 -3.11 16.63
CA SER A 185 -3.06 -4.34 16.04
C SER A 185 -1.63 -4.18 15.53
N THR A 186 -1.34 -3.07 14.84
CA THR A 186 0.02 -2.71 14.40
C THR A 186 0.97 -2.60 15.58
N THR A 187 0.53 -1.96 16.66
CA THR A 187 1.34 -1.79 17.87
C THR A 187 1.66 -3.15 18.48
N TYR A 188 0.67 -4.02 18.65
CA TYR A 188 0.86 -5.36 19.21
C TYR A 188 1.79 -6.21 18.36
N MET A 189 1.57 -6.25 17.04
CA MET A 189 2.43 -7.01 16.14
C MET A 189 3.87 -6.48 16.11
N ASN A 190 4.07 -5.16 16.07
CA ASN A 190 5.40 -4.58 16.06
C ASN A 190 6.13 -4.87 17.39
N SER A 191 5.43 -4.81 18.52
CA SER A 191 5.98 -5.21 19.83
C SER A 191 6.35 -6.68 19.85
N MET A 192 5.44 -7.58 19.41
CA MET A 192 5.68 -9.02 19.32
C MET A 192 6.89 -9.35 18.44
N PHE A 193 7.00 -8.77 17.24
CA PHE A 193 8.13 -9.03 16.35
C PHE A 193 9.45 -8.55 16.94
N ASN A 194 9.48 -7.37 17.57
CA ASN A 194 10.67 -6.87 18.24
C ASN A 194 11.05 -7.73 19.45
N GLU A 195 10.08 -8.18 20.22
CA GLU A 195 10.30 -9.10 21.35
C GLU A 195 10.82 -10.46 20.90
N LEU A 196 10.30 -11.05 19.83
CA LEU A 196 10.76 -12.35 19.34
C LEU A 196 12.12 -12.26 18.62
N GLY A 197 12.36 -11.15 17.93
CA GLY A 197 13.49 -11.00 17.02
C GLY A 197 14.72 -10.34 17.62
N LYS A 198 14.56 -9.37 18.54
CA LYS A 198 15.69 -8.63 19.11
C LYS A 198 16.43 -9.48 20.15
N ASN A 199 17.75 -9.52 20.06
CA ASN A 199 18.57 -10.27 21.01
C ASN A 199 18.38 -9.77 22.46
N GLY A 200 18.19 -10.71 23.38
CA GLY A 200 18.20 -10.45 24.82
C GLY A 200 16.85 -10.13 25.46
N THR A 201 15.78 -9.95 24.66
CA THR A 201 14.40 -9.81 25.14
C THR A 201 13.90 -11.10 25.80
N VAL A 202 12.79 -11.00 26.53
CA VAL A 202 12.18 -12.15 27.22
C VAL A 202 11.71 -13.19 26.20
N ALA A 203 10.94 -12.76 25.19
CA ALA A 203 10.40 -13.67 24.19
C ALA A 203 11.46 -14.34 23.32
N GLN A 204 12.50 -13.61 22.90
CA GLN A 204 13.60 -14.21 22.13
C GLN A 204 14.33 -15.31 22.93
N LYS A 205 14.58 -15.08 24.24
CA LYS A 205 15.20 -16.09 25.11
C LYS A 205 14.30 -17.30 25.29
N ALA A 206 13.03 -17.08 25.63
CA ALA A 206 12.05 -18.16 25.77
C ALA A 206 11.90 -18.98 24.48
N LEU A 207 11.88 -18.32 23.32
CA LEU A 207 11.86 -18.98 22.02
C LEU A 207 13.10 -19.85 21.78
N LYS A 208 14.29 -19.33 22.12
CA LYS A 208 15.54 -20.06 21.98
C LYS A 208 15.62 -21.27 22.94
N GLU A 209 15.10 -21.14 24.16
CA GLU A 209 14.98 -22.26 25.10
C GLU A 209 13.97 -23.31 24.62
N ALA A 210 12.85 -22.87 24.04
CA ALA A 210 11.80 -23.75 23.53
C ALA A 210 12.22 -24.54 22.28
N THR A 211 13.03 -23.93 21.40
CA THR A 211 13.26 -24.47 20.04
C THR A 211 14.73 -24.67 19.67
N GLY A 212 15.66 -24.13 20.46
CA GLY A 212 17.08 -24.06 20.13
C GLY A 212 17.44 -23.05 19.03
N LYS A 213 16.47 -22.29 18.50
CA LYS A 213 16.65 -21.40 17.35
C LYS A 213 16.07 -20.01 17.60
N THR A 214 16.53 -19.04 16.83
CA THR A 214 16.01 -17.67 16.77
C THR A 214 14.82 -17.58 15.82
N LEU A 215 14.03 -16.50 15.94
CA LEU A 215 12.89 -16.26 15.02
C LEU A 215 13.32 -16.27 13.54
N PRO A 216 14.39 -15.56 13.11
CA PRO A 216 14.81 -15.59 11.70
C PRO A 216 15.22 -16.98 11.21
N GLU A 217 15.87 -17.80 12.05
CA GLU A 217 16.24 -19.17 11.70
C GLU A 217 15.01 -20.07 11.52
N LEU A 218 13.99 -19.89 12.35
CA LEU A 218 12.74 -20.63 12.25
C LEU A 218 11.95 -20.22 10.99
N MET A 219 11.82 -18.91 10.73
CA MET A 219 11.18 -18.40 9.52
C MET A 219 11.92 -18.90 8.26
N LYS A 220 13.25 -18.86 8.24
CA LYS A 220 14.06 -19.39 7.13
C LYS A 220 13.89 -20.90 6.93
N SER A 221 13.60 -21.65 8.00
CA SER A 221 13.29 -23.08 7.91
C SER A 221 11.88 -23.40 7.43
N GLY A 222 11.07 -22.39 7.11
CA GLY A 222 9.70 -22.54 6.62
C GLY A 222 8.65 -22.70 7.71
N LYS A 223 9.00 -22.52 8.99
CA LYS A 223 8.00 -22.51 10.08
C LYS A 223 7.16 -21.26 10.01
N SER A 224 5.87 -21.40 10.27
CA SER A 224 4.97 -20.25 10.41
C SER A 224 5.15 -19.59 11.79
N LEU A 225 4.70 -18.34 11.90
CA LEU A 225 4.64 -17.61 13.17
C LEU A 225 3.70 -18.33 14.15
N GLY A 226 2.62 -18.95 13.64
CA GLY A 226 1.75 -19.80 14.45
C GLY A 226 2.52 -20.97 15.07
N ASP A 227 3.38 -21.66 14.30
CA ASP A 227 4.22 -22.75 14.83
C ASP A 227 5.21 -22.26 15.90
N VAL A 228 5.76 -21.06 15.70
CA VAL A 228 6.66 -20.41 16.67
C VAL A 228 5.93 -20.14 17.98
N LEU A 229 4.77 -19.48 17.91
CA LEU A 229 3.95 -19.17 19.08
C LEU A 229 3.44 -20.44 19.78
N ASN A 230 3.09 -21.48 19.03
CA ASN A 230 2.71 -22.79 19.58
C ASN A 230 3.88 -23.45 20.33
N SER A 231 5.08 -23.40 19.76
CA SER A 231 6.27 -23.96 20.44
C SER A 231 6.57 -23.23 21.75
N MET A 232 6.40 -21.91 21.77
CA MET A 232 6.53 -21.12 23.00
C MET A 232 5.43 -21.43 24.00
N ASN A 233 4.19 -21.63 23.56
CA ASN A 233 3.06 -21.99 24.42
C ASN A 233 3.28 -23.36 25.08
N ASP A 234 3.78 -24.34 24.34
CA ASP A 234 4.11 -25.66 24.89
C ASP A 234 5.25 -25.58 25.90
N TYR A 235 6.27 -24.76 25.63
CA TYR A 235 7.34 -24.48 26.59
C TYR A 235 6.82 -23.79 27.85
N ALA A 236 5.96 -22.78 27.73
CA ALA A 236 5.35 -22.09 28.86
C ALA A 236 4.56 -23.06 29.74
N LYS A 237 3.69 -23.88 29.15
CA LYS A 237 2.89 -24.88 29.86
C LYS A 237 3.75 -25.90 30.62
N LYS A 238 4.84 -26.39 30.00
CA LYS A 238 5.80 -27.30 30.67
C LYS A 238 6.45 -26.67 31.90
N ASN A 239 6.53 -25.34 31.95
CA ASN A 239 7.08 -24.57 33.05
C ASN A 239 6.00 -23.94 33.95
N ASN A 240 4.75 -24.39 33.87
CA ASN A 240 3.61 -23.87 34.62
C ASN A 240 3.38 -22.36 34.45
N LYS A 241 3.59 -21.86 33.22
CA LYS A 241 3.37 -20.46 32.82
C LYS A 241 2.39 -20.35 31.66
N SER A 242 1.86 -19.16 31.43
CA SER A 242 1.09 -18.82 30.24
C SER A 242 2.01 -18.36 29.09
N LEU A 243 1.47 -18.31 27.86
CA LEU A 243 2.22 -17.76 26.72
C LEU A 243 2.57 -16.28 26.95
N ALA A 244 1.66 -15.50 27.55
CA ALA A 244 1.90 -14.08 27.83
C ALA A 244 3.12 -13.87 28.76
N ASP A 245 3.37 -14.80 29.70
CA ASP A 245 4.55 -14.75 30.59
C ASP A 245 5.88 -14.95 29.84
N MET A 246 5.83 -15.37 28.57
CA MET A 246 7.02 -15.47 27.72
C MET A 246 7.40 -14.14 27.09
N PHE A 247 6.57 -13.11 27.22
CA PHE A 247 6.82 -11.76 26.71
C PHE A 247 7.15 -10.79 27.84
N GLY A 248 7.97 -9.78 27.54
CA GLY A 248 8.36 -8.74 28.49
C GLY A 248 7.36 -7.59 28.59
N SER A 249 6.44 -7.47 27.64
CA SER A 249 5.40 -6.45 27.59
C SER A 249 4.03 -7.05 27.29
N ALA A 250 2.99 -6.43 27.85
CA ALA A 250 1.59 -6.84 27.64
C ALA A 250 1.10 -6.53 26.21
N GLU A 251 1.74 -5.60 25.50
CA GLU A 251 1.45 -5.36 24.09
C GLU A 251 2.00 -6.48 23.19
N ALA A 252 3.04 -7.19 23.64
CA ALA A 252 3.71 -8.21 22.83
C ALA A 252 3.14 -9.62 23.03
N GLY A 253 2.61 -9.93 24.22
CA GLY A 253 2.10 -11.25 24.61
C GLY A 253 0.59 -11.37 24.59
#